data_AF-A0A971BLE7-F1
#
_entry.id   AF-A0A971BLE7-F1
#
_cell.length_a   1.000
_cell.length_b   1.000
_cell.length_c   1.000
_cell.angle_alpha   90.00
_cell.angle_beta   90.00
_cell.angle_gamma   90.00
#
_symmetry.space_group_name_H-M   'P 1'
#
loop_
_entity.id
_entity.type
_entity.pdbx_description
1 polymer ?
#
loop_
_entity_poly.entity_id
_entity_poly.type
_entity_poly.pdbx_seq_one_letter_code
_entity_poly.pdbx_strand_id
1 'polypeptide(L)'
;MRYIYTRELKYELLEVERLFRTALAPWSSEVDCYLVRLNNDSTWQHLPGIVLSAYHFMGLDKSFSIAMANIFKNLYFAQSIHSWVRDDEEGQEYNQDLQFSILIGDYIFGHVLKLLVDIQATSLLQDFLPMICTINEGNVLKHKFAISEIEVLQKTRVPLYSTAFITAGKLARLSPERLKIYGQLGYNLGMAIELLENNHDQEADQYIHDSISLYEEFSQVQMIGPAILDRAVAEIHDIISRLNQVAVI
;
A
#
# COMPACT_ATOMS: atom_id res chain seq x y z
N MET A 1 1.38 -14.06 -1.53
CA MET A 1 0.72 -14.99 -2.51
C MET A 1 0.77 -14.39 -3.93
N ARG A 2 0.44 -15.10 -5.05
CA ARG A 2 0.36 -14.45 -6.39
C ARG A 2 -1.06 -14.37 -6.91
N TYR A 3 -1.65 -13.17 -6.85
CA TYR A 3 -3.02 -12.90 -7.32
C TYR A 3 -3.15 -12.88 -8.84
N ILE A 4 -4.24 -13.43 -9.35
CA ILE A 4 -4.67 -13.54 -10.74
C ILE A 4 -5.07 -12.18 -11.31
N TYR A 5 -5.73 -11.30 -10.53
CA TYR A 5 -6.17 -9.99 -11.01
C TYR A 5 -5.00 -9.14 -11.53
N THR A 6 -3.79 -9.36 -11.00
CA THR A 6 -2.57 -8.67 -11.44
C THR A 6 -2.15 -8.98 -12.87
N ARG A 7 -2.70 -10.03 -13.50
CA ARG A 7 -2.39 -10.39 -14.90
C ARG A 7 -2.83 -9.31 -15.88
N GLU A 8 -3.96 -8.65 -15.61
CA GLU A 8 -4.46 -7.56 -16.45
C GLU A 8 -3.62 -6.28 -16.29
N LEU A 9 -3.06 -6.09 -15.10
CA LEU A 9 -2.17 -4.98 -14.75
C LEU A 9 -0.70 -5.25 -15.12
N LYS A 10 -0.38 -6.40 -15.74
CA LYS A 10 1.00 -6.86 -15.90
C LYS A 10 1.92 -5.81 -16.53
N TYR A 11 1.49 -5.16 -17.61
CA TYR A 11 2.32 -4.16 -18.29
C TYR A 11 2.51 -2.89 -17.45
N GLU A 12 1.50 -2.51 -16.69
CA GLU A 12 1.55 -1.33 -15.82
C GLU A 12 2.43 -1.60 -14.60
N LEU A 13 2.33 -2.78 -14.00
CA LEU A 13 3.19 -3.22 -12.91
C LEU A 13 4.67 -3.30 -13.34
N LEU A 14 4.93 -3.79 -14.57
CA LEU A 14 6.28 -3.77 -15.15
C LEU A 14 6.80 -2.34 -15.33
N GLU A 15 5.92 -1.40 -15.74
CA GLU A 15 6.31 0.00 -15.89
C GLU A 15 6.53 0.68 -14.53
N VAL A 16 5.71 0.40 -13.51
CA VAL A 16 5.94 0.84 -12.13
C VAL A 16 7.30 0.36 -11.64
N GLU A 17 7.64 -0.92 -11.85
CA GLU A 17 8.93 -1.47 -11.46
C GLU A 17 10.09 -0.84 -12.24
N ARG A 18 9.90 -0.57 -13.53
CA ARG A 18 10.90 0.13 -14.36
C ARG A 18 11.16 1.55 -13.85
N LEU A 19 10.11 2.31 -13.54
CA LEU A 19 10.21 3.66 -13.00
C LEU A 19 10.89 3.67 -11.64
N PHE A 20 10.50 2.77 -10.74
CA PHE A 20 11.12 2.57 -9.44
C PHE A 20 12.63 2.30 -9.56
N ARG A 21 13.04 1.33 -10.39
CA ARG A 21 14.45 1.01 -10.60
C ARG A 21 15.24 2.14 -11.24
N THR A 22 14.63 2.86 -12.18
CA THR A 22 15.28 4.00 -12.83
C THR A 22 15.58 5.12 -11.83
N ALA A 23 14.66 5.39 -10.90
CA ALA A 23 14.85 6.41 -9.87
C ALA A 23 16.01 6.09 -8.92
N LEU A 24 16.27 4.80 -8.67
CA LEU A 24 17.31 4.33 -7.74
C LEU A 24 18.58 3.84 -8.42
N ALA A 25 18.68 3.95 -9.75
CA ALA A 25 19.82 3.45 -10.51
C ALA A 25 21.20 3.92 -10.00
N PRO A 26 21.39 5.16 -9.50
CA PRO A 26 22.67 5.59 -8.93
C PRO A 26 23.12 4.83 -7.68
N TRP A 27 22.20 4.16 -6.98
CA TRP A 27 22.45 3.44 -5.72
C TRP A 27 22.04 1.97 -5.81
N SER A 28 21.98 1.39 -7.01
CA SER A 28 21.37 0.08 -7.24
C SER A 28 22.00 -1.02 -6.37
N SER A 29 23.32 -1.03 -6.24
CA SER A 29 24.05 -2.01 -5.43
C SER A 29 23.74 -1.90 -3.94
N GLU A 30 23.60 -0.67 -3.45
CA GLU A 30 23.40 -0.37 -2.04
C GLU A 30 21.95 -0.63 -1.62
N VAL A 31 20.98 -0.42 -2.53
CA VAL A 31 19.56 -0.66 -2.23
C VAL A 31 19.12 -2.11 -2.41
N ASP A 32 19.90 -2.93 -3.12
CA ASP A 32 19.56 -4.35 -3.38
C ASP A 32 19.37 -5.14 -2.08
N CYS A 33 20.13 -4.84 -1.02
CA CYS A 33 19.98 -5.51 0.28
C CYS A 33 18.59 -5.27 0.91
N TYR A 34 18.01 -4.09 0.73
CA TYR A 34 16.67 -3.73 1.19
C TYR A 34 15.60 -4.40 0.33
N LEU A 35 15.81 -4.47 -0.99
CA LEU A 35 14.88 -5.13 -1.89
C LEU A 35 14.78 -6.63 -1.59
N VAL A 36 15.90 -7.28 -1.28
CA VAL A 36 15.92 -8.69 -0.85
C VAL A 36 15.08 -8.90 0.41
N ARG A 37 15.14 -7.99 1.38
CA ARG A 37 14.32 -8.07 2.61
C ARG A 37 12.82 -7.94 2.34
N LEU A 38 12.43 -7.20 1.30
CA LEU A 38 11.04 -7.03 0.90
C LEU A 38 10.52 -8.14 -0.02
N ASN A 39 11.34 -9.12 -0.43
CA ASN A 39 10.92 -10.14 -1.39
C ASN A 39 9.65 -10.88 -0.96
N ASN A 40 9.40 -11.06 0.34
CA ASN A 40 8.23 -11.75 0.88
C ASN A 40 7.29 -10.80 1.65
N ASP A 41 7.47 -9.48 1.50
CA ASP A 41 6.64 -8.50 2.17
C ASP A 41 5.33 -8.28 1.40
N SER A 42 4.20 -8.45 2.09
CA SER A 42 2.85 -8.37 1.51
C SER A 42 2.58 -7.02 0.86
N THR A 43 2.75 -5.93 1.61
CA THR A 43 2.52 -4.58 1.11
C THR A 43 3.40 -4.27 -0.10
N TRP A 44 4.68 -4.67 -0.09
CA TRP A 44 5.60 -4.50 -1.23
C TRP A 44 5.08 -5.16 -2.51
N GLN A 45 4.55 -6.38 -2.38
CA GLN A 45 4.07 -7.16 -3.52
C GLN A 45 2.72 -6.68 -4.04
N HIS A 46 1.83 -6.21 -3.17
CA HIS A 46 0.41 -6.03 -3.48
C HIS A 46 -0.01 -4.58 -3.64
N LEU A 47 0.59 -3.66 -2.90
CA LEU A 47 0.20 -2.25 -2.90
C LEU A 47 0.15 -1.64 -4.32
N PRO A 48 1.14 -1.82 -5.21
CA PRO A 48 1.07 -1.23 -6.55
C PRO A 48 -0.13 -1.72 -7.37
N GLY A 49 -0.47 -3.01 -7.26
CA GLY A 49 -1.62 -3.60 -7.96
C GLY A 49 -2.96 -3.08 -7.42
N ILE A 50 -3.04 -2.86 -6.11
CA ILE A 50 -4.23 -2.28 -5.48
C ILE A 50 -4.38 -0.80 -5.82
N VAL A 51 -3.28 -0.02 -5.81
CA VAL A 51 -3.32 1.39 -6.26
C VAL A 51 -3.79 1.49 -7.70
N LEU A 52 -3.22 0.70 -8.61
CA LEU A 52 -3.67 0.68 -10.01
C LEU A 52 -5.15 0.31 -10.12
N SER A 53 -5.60 -0.73 -9.41
CA SER A 53 -7.02 -1.14 -9.40
C SER A 53 -7.95 -0.02 -8.93
N ALA A 54 -7.58 0.68 -7.85
CA ALA A 54 -8.38 1.77 -7.30
C ALA A 54 -8.46 2.96 -8.28
N TYR A 55 -7.33 3.34 -8.85
CA TYR A 55 -7.26 4.46 -9.79
C TYR A 55 -8.01 4.17 -11.09
N HIS A 56 -7.86 2.96 -11.63
CA HIS A 56 -8.63 2.52 -12.81
C HIS A 56 -10.12 2.48 -12.54
N PHE A 57 -10.54 1.98 -11.37
CA PHE A 57 -11.95 1.94 -11.00
C PHE A 57 -12.59 3.34 -10.95
N MET A 58 -11.80 4.36 -10.61
CA MET A 58 -12.17 5.77 -10.65
C MET A 58 -12.07 6.43 -12.04
N GLY A 59 -11.70 5.67 -13.07
CA GLY A 59 -11.57 6.15 -14.45
C GLY A 59 -10.40 7.12 -14.66
N LEU A 60 -9.38 7.08 -13.80
CA LEU A 60 -8.21 7.93 -13.92
C LEU A 60 -7.30 7.48 -15.06
N ASP A 61 -6.56 8.42 -15.64
CA ASP A 61 -5.67 8.15 -16.77
C ASP A 61 -4.63 7.08 -16.41
N LYS A 62 -4.29 6.25 -17.40
CA LYS A 62 -3.35 5.14 -17.25
C LYS A 62 -1.96 5.60 -16.79
N SER A 63 -1.41 6.62 -17.44
CA SER A 63 -0.07 7.12 -17.12
C SER A 63 -0.03 7.76 -15.73
N PHE A 64 -1.11 8.46 -15.37
CA PHE A 64 -1.28 9.03 -14.03
C PHE A 64 -1.37 7.93 -12.96
N SER A 65 -2.13 6.87 -13.24
CA SER A 65 -2.30 5.72 -12.34
C SER A 65 -0.97 4.99 -12.09
N ILE A 66 -0.16 4.79 -13.14
CA ILE A 66 1.19 4.23 -13.04
C ILE A 66 2.09 5.13 -12.18
N ALA A 67 2.06 6.44 -12.40
CA ALA A 67 2.86 7.38 -11.62
C ALA A 67 2.49 7.36 -10.14
N MET A 68 1.18 7.32 -9.81
CA MET A 68 0.72 7.21 -8.44
C MET A 68 1.08 5.87 -7.79
N ALA A 69 0.94 4.75 -8.50
CA ALA A 69 1.40 3.45 -8.00
C ALA A 69 2.91 3.44 -7.72
N ASN A 70 3.72 4.10 -8.56
CA ASN A 70 5.15 4.29 -8.32
C ASN A 70 5.43 5.19 -7.09
N ILE A 71 4.64 6.25 -6.88
CA ILE A 71 4.74 7.10 -5.69
C ILE A 71 4.49 6.29 -4.40
N PHE A 72 3.39 5.53 -4.35
CA PHE A 72 3.08 4.68 -3.19
C PHE A 72 4.16 3.62 -2.94
N LYS A 73 4.70 3.00 -3.99
CA LYS A 73 5.80 2.03 -3.89
C LYS A 73 7.08 2.65 -3.34
N ASN A 74 7.48 3.83 -3.83
CA ASN A 74 8.66 4.55 -3.32
C ASN A 74 8.47 4.97 -1.86
N LEU A 75 7.30 5.49 -1.51
CA LEU A 75 6.99 5.90 -0.15
C LEU A 75 7.06 4.71 0.82
N TYR A 76 6.47 3.58 0.43
CA TYR A 76 6.54 2.37 1.23
C TYR A 76 7.98 1.83 1.36
N PHE A 77 8.78 1.92 0.29
CA PHE A 77 10.19 1.54 0.32
C PHE A 77 10.98 2.38 1.31
N ALA A 78 10.83 3.71 1.27
CA ALA A 78 11.48 4.63 2.20
C ALA A 78 11.12 4.32 3.66
N GLN A 79 9.82 4.14 3.93
CA GLN A 79 9.31 3.77 5.25
C GLN A 79 9.88 2.45 5.74
N SER A 80 10.00 1.46 4.86
CA SER A 80 10.54 0.14 5.21
C SER A 80 12.01 0.24 5.60
N ILE A 81 12.82 1.00 4.87
CA ILE A 81 14.23 1.25 5.19
C ILE A 81 14.35 1.89 6.58
N HIS A 82 13.60 2.97 6.82
CA HIS A 82 13.60 3.64 8.12
C HIS A 82 13.12 2.74 9.26
N SER A 83 12.14 1.86 9.02
CA SER A 83 11.63 0.92 10.03
C SER A 83 12.63 -0.16 10.46
N TRP A 84 13.73 -0.34 9.72
CA TRP A 84 14.81 -1.28 10.08
C TRP A 84 15.98 -0.62 10.80
N VAL A 85 15.98 0.72 10.88
CA VAL A 85 16.88 1.43 11.78
C VAL A 85 16.43 1.12 13.21
N ARG A 86 17.37 0.67 14.02
CA ARG A 86 17.15 0.20 15.38
C ARG A 86 17.53 1.28 16.39
N ASP A 87 16.99 1.14 17.59
CA ASP A 87 17.44 1.92 18.73
C ASP A 87 18.76 1.37 19.31
N ASP A 88 19.45 2.17 20.13
CA ASP A 88 20.67 1.76 20.83
C ASP A 88 20.46 0.50 21.68
N GLU A 89 19.31 0.42 22.34
CA GLU A 89 18.89 -0.69 23.19
C GLU A 89 18.70 -1.99 22.38
N GLU A 90 18.46 -1.87 21.07
CA GLU A 90 18.30 -2.98 20.12
C GLU A 90 19.63 -3.36 19.42
N GLY A 91 20.76 -2.76 19.85
CA GLY A 91 22.10 -3.05 19.36
C GLY A 91 22.45 -2.37 18.05
N GLN A 92 21.94 -1.16 17.80
CA GLN A 92 22.26 -0.39 16.60
C GLN A 92 23.76 -0.07 16.51
N GLU A 93 24.40 -0.48 15.40
CA GLU A 93 25.78 -0.11 15.11
C GLU A 93 25.85 1.26 14.42
N TYR A 94 26.71 2.14 14.92
CA TYR A 94 26.93 3.48 14.40
C TYR A 94 27.98 3.49 13.27
N ASN A 95 27.62 2.91 12.14
CA ASN A 95 28.51 2.74 10.99
C ASN A 95 27.98 3.48 9.73
N GLN A 96 28.70 3.34 8.61
CA GLN A 96 28.30 3.95 7.34
C GLN A 96 26.97 3.38 6.80
N ASP A 97 26.65 2.13 7.11
CA ASP A 97 25.40 1.50 6.67
C ASP A 97 24.20 2.14 7.35
N LEU A 98 24.30 2.47 8.65
CA LEU A 98 23.28 3.25 9.36
C LEU A 98 23.08 4.63 8.71
N GLN A 99 24.18 5.35 8.48
CA GLN A 99 24.10 6.68 7.85
C GLN A 99 23.47 6.60 6.47
N PHE A 100 23.87 5.61 5.67
CA PHE A 100 23.28 5.38 4.35
C PHE A 100 21.79 5.06 4.44
N SER A 101 21.37 4.17 5.35
CA SER A 101 19.96 3.80 5.57
C SER A 101 19.08 5.02 5.82
N ILE A 102 19.52 5.92 6.71
CA ILE A 102 18.79 7.15 7.04
C ILE A 102 18.70 8.04 5.80
N LEU A 103 19.84 8.34 5.18
CA LEU A 103 19.94 9.29 4.06
C LEU A 103 19.23 8.80 2.80
N ILE A 104 19.28 7.50 2.48
CA ILE A 104 18.61 6.96 1.30
C ILE A 104 17.09 6.98 1.48
N GLY A 105 16.59 6.68 2.69
CA GLY A 105 15.16 6.81 3.00
C GLY A 105 14.69 8.26 2.86
N ASP A 106 15.44 9.22 3.41
CA ASP A 106 15.15 10.66 3.30
C ASP A 106 15.18 11.15 1.85
N TYR A 107 16.17 10.69 1.07
CA TYR A 107 16.26 10.96 -0.35
C TYR A 107 15.02 10.47 -1.10
N ILE A 108 14.56 9.25 -0.82
CA ILE A 108 13.38 8.67 -1.47
C ILE A 108 12.11 9.45 -1.10
N PHE A 109 11.97 9.91 0.15
CA PHE A 109 10.87 10.82 0.52
C PHE A 109 10.92 12.13 -0.28
N GLY A 110 12.09 12.74 -0.43
CA GLY A 110 12.27 13.90 -1.30
C GLY A 110 11.92 13.61 -2.76
N HIS A 111 12.28 12.42 -3.26
CA HIS A 111 11.92 11.96 -4.59
C HIS A 111 10.41 11.80 -4.76
N VAL A 112 9.69 11.26 -3.77
CA VAL A 112 8.23 11.17 -3.78
C VAL A 112 7.58 12.56 -3.89
N LEU A 113 8.06 13.54 -3.14
CA LEU A 113 7.57 14.92 -3.24
C LEU A 113 7.82 15.50 -4.63
N LYS A 114 8.99 15.25 -5.22
CA LYS A 114 9.28 15.64 -6.60
C LYS A 114 8.32 14.98 -7.59
N LEU A 115 8.05 13.68 -7.47
CA LEU A 115 7.13 12.97 -8.35
C LEU A 115 5.71 13.58 -8.30
N LEU A 116 5.22 13.95 -7.11
CA LEU A 116 3.94 14.63 -6.96
C LEU A 116 3.91 15.99 -7.67
N VAL A 117 5.02 16.74 -7.67
CA VAL A 117 5.16 17.99 -8.44
C VAL A 117 5.13 17.72 -9.94
N ASP A 118 5.91 16.72 -10.40
CA ASP A 118 6.06 16.40 -11.82
C ASP A 118 4.71 16.00 -12.47
N ILE A 119 3.83 15.32 -11.72
CA ILE A 119 2.48 14.96 -12.18
C ILE A 119 1.38 15.96 -11.79
N GLN A 120 1.75 17.12 -11.23
CA GLN A 120 0.83 18.18 -10.79
C GLN A 120 -0.21 17.72 -9.74
N ALA A 121 0.17 16.80 -8.86
CA ALA A 121 -0.67 16.23 -7.81
C ALA A 121 -0.30 16.74 -6.40
N THR A 122 0.33 17.90 -6.29
CA THR A 122 0.76 18.49 -5.01
C THR A 122 -0.37 18.74 -4.02
N SER A 123 -1.60 18.92 -4.51
CA SER A 123 -2.80 19.04 -3.67
C SER A 123 -3.10 17.78 -2.86
N LEU A 124 -2.59 16.61 -3.27
CA LEU A 124 -2.72 15.35 -2.53
C LEU A 124 -1.78 15.28 -1.31
N LEU A 125 -0.82 16.20 -1.17
CA LEU A 125 0.09 16.19 -0.03
C LEU A 125 -0.67 16.24 1.31
N GLN A 126 -1.82 16.91 1.35
CA GLN A 126 -2.71 16.94 2.52
C GLN A 126 -3.25 15.56 2.94
N ASP A 127 -3.25 14.58 2.03
CA ASP A 127 -3.65 13.20 2.27
C ASP A 127 -2.45 12.32 2.63
N PHE A 128 -1.30 12.54 1.98
CA PHE A 128 -0.06 11.84 2.30
C PHE A 128 0.46 12.18 3.70
N LEU A 129 0.32 13.43 4.16
CA LEU A 129 0.85 13.85 5.46
C LEU A 129 0.21 13.08 6.64
N PRO A 130 -1.13 13.03 6.81
CA PRO A 130 -1.75 12.22 7.86
C PRO A 130 -1.39 10.73 7.76
N MET A 131 -1.28 10.18 6.56
CA MET A 131 -0.88 8.80 6.34
C MET A 131 0.55 8.54 6.86
N ILE A 132 1.52 9.39 6.48
CA ILE A 132 2.91 9.29 6.93
C ILE A 132 3.00 9.44 8.46
N CYS A 133 2.29 10.42 9.04
CA CYS A 133 2.24 10.60 10.49
C CYS A 133 1.71 9.34 11.18
N THR A 134 0.60 8.78 10.69
CA THR A 134 -0.02 7.56 11.25
C THR A 134 0.95 6.38 11.22
N ILE A 135 1.69 6.22 10.12
CA ILE A 135 2.68 5.15 9.96
C ILE A 135 3.86 5.32 10.91
N ASN A 136 4.37 6.55 11.04
CA ASN A 136 5.46 6.84 11.97
C ASN A 136 5.03 6.64 13.43
N GLU A 137 3.84 7.09 13.81
CA GLU A 137 3.24 6.81 15.12
C GLU A 137 3.09 5.31 15.35
N GLY A 138 2.63 4.56 14.34
CA GLY A 138 2.52 3.10 14.39
C GLY A 138 3.87 2.41 14.65
N ASN A 139 4.93 2.86 13.98
CA ASN A 139 6.27 2.34 14.20
C ASN A 139 6.77 2.66 15.61
N VAL A 140 6.57 3.89 16.10
CA VAL A 140 6.90 4.23 17.50
C VAL A 140 6.14 3.33 18.47
N LEU A 141 4.84 3.13 18.24
CA LEU A 141 4.01 2.27 19.08
C LEU A 141 4.50 0.82 19.09
N LYS A 142 4.81 0.27 17.92
CA LYS A 142 5.35 -1.09 17.75
C LYS A 142 6.63 -1.33 18.58
N HIS A 143 7.54 -0.35 18.58
CA HIS A 143 8.85 -0.50 19.24
C HIS A 143 8.82 -0.14 20.73
N LYS A 144 7.99 0.84 21.13
CA LYS A 144 7.96 1.35 22.51
C LYS A 144 6.85 0.77 23.37
N PHE A 145 5.85 0.13 22.77
CA PHE A 145 4.68 -0.38 23.47
C PHE A 145 4.33 -1.79 22.98
N ALA A 146 3.78 -2.61 23.88
CA ALA A 146 3.33 -3.96 23.55
C ALA A 146 1.94 -3.93 22.87
N ILE A 147 1.83 -3.25 21.72
CA ILE A 147 0.60 -3.25 20.92
C ILE A 147 0.44 -4.57 20.16
N SER A 148 -0.79 -4.92 19.81
CA SER A 148 -1.09 -6.16 19.07
C SER A 148 -0.57 -6.10 17.63
N GLU A 149 -0.29 -7.25 17.02
CA GLU A 149 0.13 -7.32 15.61
C GLU A 149 -0.92 -6.70 14.67
N ILE A 150 -2.21 -6.93 14.94
CA ILE A 150 -3.31 -6.32 14.17
C ILE A 150 -3.25 -4.79 14.27
N GLU A 151 -3.02 -4.25 15.46
CA GLU A 151 -2.88 -2.79 15.65
C GLU A 151 -1.63 -2.24 14.94
N VAL A 152 -0.53 -3.00 14.90
CA VAL A 152 0.65 -2.65 14.10
C VAL A 152 0.28 -2.54 12.63
N LEU A 153 -0.44 -3.53 12.06
CA LEU A 153 -0.87 -3.50 10.66
C LEU A 153 -1.79 -2.31 10.37
N GLN A 154 -2.75 -2.04 11.24
CA GLN A 154 -3.69 -0.92 11.16
C GLN A 154 -2.99 0.44 11.10
N LYS A 155 -1.86 0.59 11.81
CA LYS A 155 -1.13 1.86 11.87
C LYS A 155 0.01 1.96 10.87
N THR A 156 0.64 0.85 10.46
CA THR A 156 1.88 0.89 9.66
C THR A 156 1.72 0.47 8.21
N ARG A 157 0.71 -0.33 7.87
CA ARG A 157 0.49 -0.85 6.50
C ARG A 157 -0.79 -0.31 5.89
N VAL A 158 -1.91 -0.48 6.59
CA VAL A 158 -3.26 -0.17 6.09
C VAL A 158 -3.48 1.30 5.69
N PRO A 159 -2.83 2.31 6.31
CA PRO A 159 -3.00 3.70 5.88
C PRO A 159 -2.61 3.92 4.41
N LEU A 160 -1.67 3.14 3.85
CA LEU A 160 -1.29 3.20 2.44
C LEU A 160 -2.46 2.85 1.53
N TYR A 161 -3.13 1.75 1.83
CA TYR A 161 -4.26 1.26 1.05
C TYR A 161 -5.45 2.22 1.12
N SER A 162 -5.83 2.67 2.32
CA SER A 162 -6.92 3.63 2.49
C SER A 162 -6.63 4.97 1.78
N THR A 163 -5.39 5.48 1.89
CA THR A 163 -4.99 6.73 1.25
C THR A 163 -4.95 6.60 -0.27
N ALA A 164 -4.58 5.45 -0.83
CA ALA A 164 -4.66 5.21 -2.27
C ALA A 164 -6.10 5.36 -2.80
N PHE A 165 -7.08 4.84 -2.07
CA PHE A 165 -8.49 4.99 -2.44
C PHE A 165 -8.97 6.43 -2.24
N ILE A 166 -8.64 7.08 -1.12
CA ILE A 166 -9.01 8.48 -0.87
C ILE A 166 -8.45 9.39 -1.96
N THR A 167 -7.18 9.24 -2.31
CA THR A 167 -6.56 10.08 -3.35
C THR A 167 -7.17 9.86 -4.73
N ALA A 168 -7.44 8.60 -5.11
CA ALA A 168 -8.16 8.29 -6.35
C ALA A 168 -9.56 8.92 -6.38
N GLY A 169 -10.33 8.76 -5.29
CA GLY A 169 -11.68 9.31 -5.17
C GLY A 169 -11.71 10.84 -5.21
N LYS A 170 -10.73 11.51 -4.57
CA LYS A 170 -10.60 12.97 -4.63
C LYS A 170 -10.33 13.48 -6.04
N LEU A 171 -9.43 12.81 -6.78
CA LEU A 171 -9.13 13.17 -8.16
C LEU A 171 -10.33 12.97 -9.08
N ALA A 172 -11.13 11.93 -8.83
CA ALA A 172 -12.41 11.68 -9.49
C ALA A 172 -13.57 12.55 -8.97
N ARG A 173 -13.30 13.48 -8.03
CA ARG A 173 -14.26 14.45 -7.48
C ARG A 173 -15.47 13.80 -6.80
N LEU A 174 -15.25 12.70 -6.10
CA LEU A 174 -16.29 12.11 -5.26
C LEU A 174 -16.77 13.09 -4.18
N SER A 175 -18.05 12.99 -3.81
CA SER A 175 -18.59 13.69 -2.65
C SER A 175 -17.90 13.23 -1.35
N PRO A 176 -17.90 14.03 -0.28
CA PRO A 176 -17.29 13.63 1.00
C PRO A 176 -17.82 12.31 1.55
N GLU A 177 -19.12 12.04 1.41
CA GLU A 177 -19.77 10.80 1.84
C GLU A 177 -19.24 9.59 1.05
N ARG A 178 -19.18 9.69 -0.28
CA ARG A 178 -18.65 8.64 -1.15
C ARG A 178 -17.16 8.42 -0.95
N LEU A 179 -16.42 9.50 -0.73
CA LEU A 179 -14.99 9.45 -0.46
C LEU A 179 -14.70 8.66 0.82
N LYS A 180 -15.54 8.83 1.86
CA LYS A 180 -15.45 8.05 3.10
C LYS A 180 -15.68 6.56 2.85
N ILE A 181 -16.73 6.20 2.11
CA ILE A 181 -17.01 4.80 1.74
C ILE A 181 -15.82 4.21 0.98
N TYR A 182 -15.32 4.94 -0.02
CA TYR A 182 -14.21 4.46 -0.85
C TYR A 182 -12.90 4.33 -0.07
N GLY A 183 -12.61 5.27 0.83
CA GLY A 183 -11.47 5.16 1.74
C GLY A 183 -11.59 3.97 2.71
N GLN A 184 -12.80 3.68 3.19
CA GLN A 184 -13.08 2.52 4.06
C GLN A 184 -12.95 1.20 3.30
N LEU A 185 -13.36 1.16 2.03
CA LEU A 185 -13.13 0.02 1.15
C LEU A 185 -11.62 -0.27 1.03
N GLY A 186 -10.81 0.75 0.77
CA GLY A 186 -9.35 0.62 0.73
C GLY A 186 -8.75 0.16 2.07
N TYR A 187 -9.28 0.66 3.19
CA TYR A 187 -8.87 0.23 4.53
C TYR A 187 -9.16 -1.25 4.77
N ASN A 188 -10.40 -1.69 4.54
CA ASN A 188 -10.82 -3.07 4.79
C ASN A 188 -10.10 -4.05 3.85
N LEU A 189 -9.92 -3.67 2.59
CA LEU A 189 -9.17 -4.49 1.63
C LEU A 189 -7.70 -4.63 2.04
N GLY A 190 -7.07 -3.54 2.48
CA GLY A 190 -5.72 -3.56 3.03
C GLY A 190 -5.61 -4.46 4.25
N MET A 191 -6.54 -4.35 5.20
CA MET A 191 -6.58 -5.24 6.38
C MET A 191 -6.71 -6.71 5.97
N ALA A 192 -7.63 -7.04 5.06
CA ALA A 192 -7.82 -8.42 4.62
C ALA A 192 -6.55 -9.02 4.00
N ILE A 193 -5.86 -8.27 3.13
CA ILE A 193 -4.60 -8.70 2.51
C ILE A 193 -3.50 -8.90 3.55
N GLU A 194 -3.30 -7.93 4.43
CA GLU A 194 -2.22 -7.99 5.42
C GLU A 194 -2.49 -9.08 6.47
N LEU A 195 -3.72 -9.25 6.95
CA LEU A 195 -4.08 -10.30 7.90
C LEU A 195 -3.90 -11.70 7.30
N LEU A 196 -4.36 -11.90 6.06
CA LEU A 196 -4.20 -13.16 5.33
C LEU A 196 -2.73 -13.56 5.20
N GLU A 197 -1.85 -12.64 4.83
CA GLU A 197 -0.42 -12.94 4.69
C GLU A 197 0.30 -13.12 6.05
N ASN A 198 -0.32 -12.69 7.15
CA ASN A 198 0.15 -12.92 8.53
C ASN A 198 -0.59 -14.08 9.24
N ASN A 199 -1.34 -14.91 8.52
CA ASN A 199 -2.08 -16.09 9.03
C ASN A 199 -3.19 -15.77 10.05
N HIS A 200 -3.81 -14.58 9.95
CA HIS A 200 -4.98 -14.18 10.73
C HIS A 200 -6.27 -14.35 9.90
N ASP A 201 -6.52 -15.58 9.44
CA ASP A 201 -7.55 -15.89 8.44
C ASP A 201 -8.98 -15.54 8.90
N GLN A 202 -9.27 -15.72 10.20
CA GLN A 202 -10.59 -15.43 10.77
C GLN A 202 -10.88 -13.92 10.79
N GLU A 203 -9.91 -13.12 11.20
CA GLU A 203 -10.01 -11.67 11.19
C GLU A 203 -10.05 -11.14 9.74
N ALA A 204 -9.25 -11.73 8.84
CA ALA A 204 -9.25 -11.37 7.42
C ALA A 204 -10.65 -11.57 6.78
N ASP A 205 -11.38 -12.62 7.19
CA ASP A 205 -12.72 -12.93 6.72
C ASP A 205 -13.71 -11.77 6.99
N GLN A 206 -13.71 -11.21 8.20
CA GLN A 206 -14.58 -10.07 8.50
C GLN A 206 -14.27 -8.86 7.61
N TYR A 207 -13.00 -8.53 7.43
CA TYR A 207 -12.60 -7.38 6.63
C TYR A 207 -12.91 -7.54 5.14
N ILE A 208 -12.82 -8.74 4.58
CA ILE A 208 -13.19 -8.97 3.19
C ILE A 208 -14.72 -8.90 2.99
N HIS A 209 -15.52 -9.40 3.94
CA HIS A 209 -16.99 -9.25 3.91
C HIS A 209 -17.42 -7.77 3.97
N ASP A 210 -16.77 -6.98 4.83
CA ASP A 210 -17.01 -5.54 4.90
C ASP A 210 -16.60 -4.84 3.59
N SER A 211 -15.51 -5.29 2.96
CA SER A 211 -15.07 -4.78 1.66
C SER A 211 -16.09 -5.07 0.55
N ILE A 212 -16.65 -6.28 0.49
CA ILE A 212 -17.69 -6.64 -0.49
C ILE A 212 -18.93 -5.76 -0.28
N SER A 213 -19.39 -5.62 0.97
CA SER A 213 -20.57 -4.83 1.29
C SER A 213 -20.41 -3.36 0.88
N LEU A 214 -19.26 -2.76 1.19
CA LEU A 214 -18.94 -1.39 0.78
C LEU A 214 -18.78 -1.25 -0.74
N TYR A 215 -18.22 -2.27 -1.40
CA TYR A 215 -18.10 -2.28 -2.85
C TYR A 215 -19.47 -2.32 -3.53
N GLU A 216 -20.40 -3.16 -3.06
CA GLU A 216 -21.78 -3.22 -3.56
C GLU A 216 -22.50 -1.89 -3.35
N GLU A 217 -22.41 -1.30 -2.15
CA GLU A 217 -22.97 0.02 -1.85
C GLU A 217 -22.41 1.10 -2.81
N PHE A 218 -21.10 1.07 -3.06
CA PHE A 218 -20.45 2.05 -3.91
C PHE A 218 -20.78 1.87 -5.41
N SER A 219 -20.81 0.61 -5.89
CA SER A 219 -20.95 0.26 -7.31
C SER A 219 -22.38 0.37 -7.83
N GLN A 220 -23.41 0.18 -6.99
CA GLN A 220 -24.83 0.36 -7.37
C GLN A 220 -25.15 1.75 -7.92
N VAL A 221 -24.32 2.75 -7.61
CA VAL A 221 -24.58 4.15 -7.96
C VAL A 221 -23.64 4.67 -9.03
N GLN A 222 -22.42 4.15 -9.16
CA GLN A 222 -21.45 4.63 -10.15
C GLN A 222 -20.26 3.67 -10.36
N MET A 223 -20.15 3.11 -11.56
CA MET A 223 -18.92 2.50 -12.08
C MET A 223 -18.28 3.49 -13.06
N ILE A 224 -17.07 3.97 -12.76
CA ILE A 224 -16.41 5.00 -13.60
C ILE A 224 -15.38 4.36 -14.54
N GLY A 225 -14.80 3.22 -14.19
CA GLY A 225 -13.81 2.53 -15.01
C GLY A 225 -13.81 0.99 -14.91
N PRO A 226 -12.74 0.32 -15.37
CA PRO A 226 -12.68 -1.14 -15.49
C PRO A 226 -12.91 -1.90 -14.17
N ALA A 227 -13.54 -3.07 -14.25
CA ALA A 227 -13.84 -3.96 -13.11
C ALA A 227 -12.62 -4.74 -12.56
N ILE A 228 -11.42 -4.15 -12.58
CA ILE A 228 -10.22 -4.80 -12.04
C ILE A 228 -10.31 -4.90 -10.51
N LEU A 229 -10.81 -3.84 -9.86
CA LEU A 229 -11.03 -3.83 -8.42
C LEU A 229 -12.04 -4.89 -7.97
N ASP A 230 -13.11 -5.11 -8.74
CA ASP A 230 -14.11 -6.16 -8.49
C ASP A 230 -13.44 -7.54 -8.38
N ARG A 231 -12.63 -7.87 -9.40
CA ARG A 231 -11.88 -9.13 -9.42
C ARG A 231 -10.85 -9.24 -8.31
N ALA A 232 -10.22 -8.14 -7.90
CA ALA A 232 -9.31 -8.15 -6.77
C ALA A 232 -10.05 -8.52 -5.47
N VAL A 233 -11.20 -7.88 -5.20
CA VAL A 233 -12.05 -8.18 -4.04
C VAL A 233 -12.55 -9.62 -4.08
N ALA A 234 -13.10 -10.06 -5.21
CA ALA A 234 -13.62 -11.41 -5.38
C ALA A 234 -12.53 -12.49 -5.22
N GLU A 235 -11.34 -12.26 -5.79
CA GLU A 235 -10.24 -13.20 -5.67
C GLU A 235 -9.75 -13.36 -4.22
N ILE A 236 -9.61 -12.24 -3.49
CA ILE A 236 -9.17 -12.27 -2.09
C ILE A 236 -10.21 -13.01 -1.22
N HIS A 237 -11.50 -12.76 -1.45
CA HIS A 237 -12.59 -13.48 -0.79
C HIS A 237 -12.54 -14.99 -1.04
N ASP A 238 -12.35 -15.39 -2.30
CA ASP A 238 -12.24 -16.81 -2.69
C ASP A 238 -11.06 -17.52 -2.03
N ILE A 239 -9.95 -16.82 -1.80
CA ILE A 239 -8.77 -17.36 -1.12
C ILE A 239 -9.07 -17.57 0.36
N ILE A 240 -9.58 -16.55 1.05
CA ILE A 240 -9.90 -16.61 2.49
C ILE A 240 -10.94 -17.71 2.75
N SER A 241 -12.00 -17.76 1.93
CA SER A 241 -13.05 -18.78 2.02
C SER A 241 -12.49 -20.21 1.94
N ARG A 242 -11.52 -20.47 1.06
CA ARG A 242 -10.89 -21.79 0.93
C ARG A 242 -10.06 -22.17 2.14
N LEU A 243 -9.30 -21.22 2.71
CA LEU A 243 -8.49 -21.45 3.90
C LEU A 243 -9.38 -21.77 5.11
N ASN A 244 -10.46 -21.02 5.30
CA ASN A 244 -11.44 -21.27 6.35
C ASN A 244 -12.12 -22.64 6.22
N GLN A 245 -12.37 -23.13 5.00
CA GLN A 245 -12.91 -24.49 4.80
C GLN A 245 -11.92 -25.60 5.15
N VAL A 246 -10.61 -25.38 4.94
CA VAL A 246 -9.57 -26.36 5.27
C VAL A 246 -9.31 -26.41 6.79
N ALA A 247 -9.47 -25.29 7.50
CA ALA A 247 -9.27 -25.20 8.94
C ALA A 247 -10.37 -25.89 9.80
N VAL A 248 -11.48 -26.30 9.19
CA VAL A 248 -12.64 -26.93 9.87
C VAL A 248 -12.59 -28.47 9.82
N ILE A 249 -11.51 -29.07 9.29
CA ILE A 249 -11.31 -30.54 9.19
C ILE A 249 -10.33 -31.04 10.25
#